data_AF-A0A2M7F5P8-F1
#
_entry.id   AF-A0A2M7F5P8-F1
#
_cell.length_a   1.000
_cell.length_b   1.000
_cell.length_c   1.000
_cell.angle_alpha   90.00
_cell.angle_beta   90.00
_cell.angle_gamma   90.00
#
_symmetry.space_group_name_H-M   'P 1'
#
loop_
_entity.id
_entity.type
_entity.pdbx_description
1 polymer ?
#
loop_
_entity_poly.entity_id
_entity_poly.type
_entity_poly.pdbx_seq_one_letter_code
_entity_poly.pdbx_strand_id
1 'polypeptide(L)' 'MRTTLEIDEKLIREIIKVSRAKTMKSAVVIALTEYLKNKRRQELKNMIGAYDTFDLSLKDLEKMRDEE' A
#
# COMPACT_ATOMS: atom_id res chain seq x y z
N MET A 1 12.89 10.35 -15.45
CA MET A 1 14.02 11.22 -15.05
C MET A 1 15.28 10.36 -14.92
N ARG A 2 16.44 10.86 -15.34
CA ARG A 2 17.74 10.24 -15.03
C ARG A 2 18.26 10.88 -13.76
N THR A 3 18.66 10.06 -12.79
CA THR A 3 19.09 10.52 -11.47
C THR A 3 20.24 9.63 -11.02
N THR A 4 21.25 10.23 -10.39
CA THR A 4 22.31 9.50 -9.71
C THR A 4 21.93 9.41 -8.23
N LEU A 5 21.97 8.20 -7.68
CA LEU A 5 21.61 7.92 -6.29
C LEU A 5 22.75 7.10 -5.67
N GLU A 6 23.14 7.44 -4.46
CA GLU A 6 24.04 6.62 -3.67
C GLU A 6 23.20 5.61 -2.87
N ILE A 7 23.48 4.32 -3.08
CA ILE A 7 22.70 3.21 -2.50
C ILE A 7 23.70 2.15 -2.05
N ASP A 8 23.45 1.55 -0.88
CA ASP A 8 24.22 0.41 -0.40
C ASP A 8 24.19 -0.76 -1.40
N GLU A 9 25.37 -1.28 -1.73
CA GLU A 9 25.53 -2.31 -2.75
C GLU A 9 24.87 -3.65 -2.34
N LYS A 10 24.88 -3.98 -1.05
CA LYS A 10 24.26 -5.21 -0.55
C LYS A 10 22.75 -5.11 -0.70
N LEU A 11 22.17 -3.95 -0.34
CA LEU A 11 20.75 -3.70 -0.46
C LEU A 11 20.28 -3.84 -1.92
N ILE A 12 20.98 -3.23 -2.87
CA ILE A 12 20.55 -3.28 -4.28
C ILE A 12 20.72 -4.70 -4.87
N ARG A 13 21.75 -5.44 -4.47
CA ARG A 13 21.93 -6.85 -4.86
C ARG A 13 20.82 -7.73 -4.30
N GLU A 14 20.41 -7.53 -3.07
CA GLU A 14 19.30 -8.24 -2.45
C GLU A 14 17.99 -7.96 -3.18
N ILE A 15 17.69 -6.68 -3.46
CA ILE A 15 16.49 -6.29 -4.20
C ILE A 15 16.48 -6.87 -5.62
N ILE A 16 17.62 -6.89 -6.33
CA ILE A 16 17.71 -7.55 -7.65
C ILE A 16 17.36 -9.04 -7.54
N LYS A 17 17.90 -9.75 -6.52
CA LYS A 17 17.61 -11.18 -6.29
C LYS A 17 16.13 -11.42 -5.98
N VAL A 18 15.56 -10.66 -5.04
CA VAL A 18 14.16 -10.83 -4.59
C VAL A 18 13.18 -10.45 -5.69
N SER A 19 13.42 -9.35 -6.40
CA SER A 19 12.56 -8.89 -7.49
C SER A 19 12.73 -9.67 -8.79
N ARG A 20 13.78 -10.51 -8.91
CA ARG A 20 14.18 -11.21 -10.14
C ARG A 20 14.36 -10.26 -11.33
N ALA A 21 14.65 -8.99 -11.07
CA ALA A 21 14.78 -7.98 -12.10
C ALA A 21 16.07 -8.17 -12.90
N LYS A 22 15.99 -8.00 -14.22
CA LYS A 22 17.17 -8.10 -15.10
C LYS A 22 18.16 -6.94 -14.93
N THR A 23 17.69 -5.80 -14.43
CA THR A 23 18.49 -4.58 -14.30
C THR A 23 18.26 -3.91 -12.95
N MET A 24 19.28 -3.21 -12.46
CA MET A 24 19.21 -2.39 -11.25
C MET A 24 18.06 -1.38 -11.32
N LYS A 25 17.91 -0.68 -12.45
CA LYS A 25 16.80 0.26 -12.68
C LYS A 25 15.44 -0.40 -12.49
N SER A 26 15.23 -1.57 -13.07
CA SER A 26 13.97 -2.31 -12.94
C SER A 26 13.73 -2.73 -11.50
N ALA A 27 14.77 -3.17 -10.79
CA ALA A 27 14.68 -3.58 -9.39
C ALA A 27 14.25 -2.41 -8.49
N VAL A 28 14.83 -1.22 -8.70
CA VAL A 28 14.46 0.01 -7.98
C VAL A 28 13.01 0.40 -8.26
N VAL A 29 12.56 0.36 -9.52
CA VAL A 29 11.18 0.68 -9.88
C VAL A 29 10.19 -0.26 -9.21
N ILE A 30 10.49 -1.57 -9.19
CA ILE A 30 9.66 -2.57 -8.50
C ILE A 30 9.60 -2.29 -7.00
N ALA A 31 10.76 -2.05 -6.36
CA ALA A 31 10.83 -1.77 -4.93
C ALA A 31 10.02 -0.53 -4.53
N LEU A 32 10.15 0.58 -5.27
CA LEU A 32 9.38 1.80 -5.01
C LEU A 32 7.88 1.60 -5.22
N THR A 33 7.50 0.84 -6.25
CA THR A 33 6.09 0.53 -6.53
C THR A 33 5.48 -0.29 -5.39
N GLU A 34 6.19 -1.31 -4.91
CA GLU A 34 5.72 -2.14 -3.81
C GLU A 34 5.71 -1.39 -2.48
N TYR A 35 6.66 -0.49 -2.24
CA TYR A 35 6.65 0.41 -1.08
C TYR A 35 5.37 1.26 -1.05
N LEU A 36 5.01 1.90 -2.17
CA LEU A 36 3.79 2.71 -2.27
C LEU A 36 2.53 1.88 -2.07
N LYS A 37 2.45 0.69 -2.67
CA LYS A 37 1.32 -0.23 -2.44
C LYS A 37 1.22 -0.64 -0.97
N ASN A 38 2.36 -0.88 -0.32
CA ASN A 38 2.38 -1.23 1.10
C ASN A 38 1.88 -0.08 1.98
N LYS A 39 2.26 1.16 1.66
CA LYS A 39 1.76 2.35 2.35
C LYS A 39 0.26 2.52 2.21
N ARG A 40 -0.29 2.38 0.99
CA ARG A 40 -1.74 2.40 0.77
C ARG A 40 -2.47 1.32 1.57
N ARG A 41 -1.92 0.10 1.62
CA ARG A 41 -2.50 -0.97 2.46
C ARG A 41 -2.45 -0.65 3.95
N GLN A 42 -1.40 0.04 4.43
CA GLN A 42 -1.33 0.51 5.81
C GLN A 42 -2.36 1.59 6.10
N GLU A 43 -2.54 2.55 5.20
CA GLU A 43 -3.58 3.59 5.32
C GLU A 43 -4.98 2.97 5.39
N LEU A 44 -5.30 2.05 4.48
CA LEU A 44 -6.56 1.32 4.50
C LEU A 44 -6.75 0.54 5.81
N LYS A 45 -5.70 -0.12 6.33
CA LYS A 45 -5.77 -0.79 7.63
C LYS A 45 -6.04 0.17 8.79
N ASN A 46 -5.48 1.37 8.75
CA ASN A 46 -5.72 2.38 9.78
C ASN A 46 -7.13 2.98 9.69
N MET A 47 -7.76 2.94 8.52
CA MET A 47 -9.16 3.33 8.35
C MET A 47 -10.13 2.25 8.86
N ILE A 48 -9.72 0.97 8.88
CA ILE A 48 -10.53 -0.11 9.45
C ILE A 48 -10.60 0.07 10.97
N GLY A 49 -11.80 0.34 11.48
CA GLY A 49 -12.05 0.53 12.92
C GLY A 49 -11.94 1.99 13.38
N ALA A 50 -11.48 2.92 12.54
CA ALA A 50 -11.56 4.36 12.78
C ALA A 50 -12.94 4.91 12.38
N TYR A 51 -13.99 4.25 12.87
CA TYR A 51 -15.38 4.64 12.66
C TYR A 51 -15.85 5.46 13.87
N ASP A 52 -15.21 6.59 14.15
CA ASP A 52 -15.67 7.49 15.22
C ASP A 52 -17.09 8.05 14.94
N THR A 53 -17.56 7.93 13.68
CA THR A 53 -18.84 8.48 13.20
C THR A 53 -19.83 7.44 12.66
N PHE A 54 -19.57 6.14 12.78
CA PHE A 54 -20.56 5.12 12.37
C PHE A 54 -21.56 4.86 13.52
N ASP A 55 -22.30 5.92 13.88
CA ASP A 55 -23.41 5.89 14.83
C ASP A 55 -24.69 5.47 14.12
N LEU A 56 -24.68 4.26 13.56
CA LEU A 56 -25.89 3.65 13.02
C LEU A 56 -26.60 2.90 14.13
N SER A 57 -27.78 3.39 14.51
CA SER A 57 -28.66 2.66 15.41
C SER A 57 -29.32 1.50 14.67
N LEU A 58 -29.79 0.49 15.41
CA LEU A 58 -30.56 -0.64 14.84
C LEU A 58 -31.77 -0.17 14.02
N LYS A 59 -32.36 0.98 14.40
CA LYS A 59 -33.51 1.57 13.72
C LYS A 59 -33.14 2.20 12.37
N ASP A 60 -31.93 2.73 12.24
CA ASP A 60 -31.42 3.27 10.98
C ASP A 60 -31.12 2.13 9.99
N LEU A 61 -30.60 1.01 10.50
CA LEU A 61 -30.40 -0.23 9.75
C LEU A 61 -31.71 -0.84 9.24
N GLU A 62 -32.77 -0.87 10.06
CA GLU A 62 -34.09 -1.38 9.65
C GLU A 62 -34.68 -0.56 8.50
N LYS A 63 -34.63 0.78 8.58
CA LYS A 63 -35.11 1.65 7.49
C LYS A 63 -34.41 1.41 6.16
N MET A 64 -33.09 1.24 6.18
CA MET A 64 -32.32 0.99 4.96
C MET A 64 -32.63 -0.37 4.32
N ARG A 65 -33.16 -1.32 5.10
CA ARG A 65 -33.55 -2.66 4.62
C ARG A 65 -34.96 -2.68 4.05
N ASP A 66 -35.83 -1.77 4.49
CA ASP A 66 -37.21 -1.66 4.06
C ASP A 66 -37.39 -0.68 2.87
N GLU A 67 -36.33 -0.02 2.42
CA GLU A 67 -36.29 0.83 1.21
C GLU A 67 -35.89 0.07 -0.09
N GLU A 68 -35.75 -1.28 -0.03
CA GLU A 68 -35.74 -2.18 -1.21
C GLU A 68 -37.13 -2.73 -1.53
#